data_AF-A0A956EHB6-F1
#
_entry.id   AF-A0A956EHB6-F1
#
_cell.length_a   1.000
_cell.length_b   1.000
_cell.length_c   1.000
_cell.angle_alpha   90.00
_cell.angle_beta   90.00
_cell.angle_gamma   90.00
#
_symmetry.space_group_name_H-M   'P 1'
#
loop_
_entity.id
_entity.type
_entity.pdbx_description
1 polymer ?
#
loop_
_entity_poly.entity_id
_entity_poly.type
_entity_poly.pdbx_seq_one_letter_code
_entity_poly.pdbx_strand_id
1 'polypeptide(L)'
;MRTSIPWHELGALALGGALLILPACEPKADDDTGSSTSGDSEASSSDGSSSGGSVSDSSGGSDSSTSGGTATATATSGSSSDSSSGVTSDATTGMTTLPTSDSSGVTSDATTGDPPQPCAGDPVAIDGLVTSMAYLKSQIPPDMTTGSGSSGSSSGGEPDPSTLYIRLSDQSFECKDPNAILSCGAHWDLTIVIPPEYQTPGTYALGPGDVLGIFGETGPDEGGNNCGFGGGTFGATLEIIALDDSTVEGRLCNVDSPWLWPDPKPDLEGTFYADRCP
;
A
#
# COMPACT_ATOMS: atom_id res chain seq x y z
N MET A 1 -35.56 -18.35 28.17
CA MET A 1 -34.80 -19.50 28.68
C MET A 1 -33.45 -19.46 28.01
N ARG A 2 -32.41 -19.08 28.76
CA ARG A 2 -31.02 -18.96 28.29
C ARG A 2 -30.33 -20.29 28.53
N THR A 3 -29.88 -20.94 27.46
CA THR A 3 -29.00 -22.11 27.53
C THR A 3 -27.55 -21.63 27.48
N SER A 4 -26.88 -21.68 28.63
CA SER A 4 -25.44 -21.53 28.76
C SER A 4 -24.73 -22.75 28.17
N ILE A 5 -23.70 -22.51 27.36
CA ILE A 5 -22.76 -23.54 26.90
C ILE A 5 -21.49 -23.38 27.75
N PRO A 6 -20.99 -24.44 28.42
CA PRO A 6 -19.78 -24.35 29.23
C PRO A 6 -18.52 -24.36 28.37
N TRP A 7 -17.65 -23.41 28.67
CA TRP A 7 -16.25 -23.38 28.27
C TRP A 7 -15.53 -24.59 28.88
N HIS A 8 -14.90 -25.40 28.04
CA HIS A 8 -13.95 -26.42 28.48
C HIS A 8 -12.53 -25.87 28.38
N GLU A 9 -11.87 -25.86 29.53
CA GLU A 9 -10.42 -25.83 29.70
C GLU A 9 -9.73 -26.95 28.90
N LEU A 10 -8.74 -26.55 28.10
CA LEU A 10 -7.51 -27.28 27.80
C LEU A 10 -6.48 -26.15 27.58
N GLY A 11 -5.33 -26.04 28.20
CA GLY A 11 -4.46 -27.00 28.85
C GLY A 11 -3.05 -26.46 28.58
N ALA A 12 -2.36 -26.03 29.63
CA ALA A 12 -1.02 -25.47 29.55
C ALA A 12 0.05 -26.52 29.21
N LEU A 13 1.25 -26.00 28.85
CA LEU A 13 2.58 -26.63 28.72
C LEU A 13 3.02 -27.10 27.34
N ALA A 14 3.99 -26.36 26.75
CA ALA A 14 5.36 -26.86 26.61
C ALA A 14 6.33 -25.73 26.24
N LEU A 15 7.23 -25.40 27.17
CA LEU A 15 8.52 -24.78 26.87
C LEU A 15 9.39 -25.79 26.11
N GLY A 16 9.87 -25.43 24.93
CA GLY A 16 10.83 -26.22 24.17
C GLY A 16 11.64 -25.32 23.25
N GLY A 17 12.84 -24.94 23.68
CA GLY A 17 13.81 -24.28 22.83
C GLY A 17 14.42 -25.26 21.81
N ALA A 18 14.59 -24.78 20.57
CA ALA A 18 15.47 -25.35 19.56
C ALA A 18 15.95 -24.17 18.70
N LEU A 19 17.18 -23.70 18.94
CA LEU A 19 18.36 -24.02 18.12
C LEU A 19 18.27 -23.41 16.71
N LEU A 20 18.85 -22.21 16.59
CA LEU A 20 19.27 -21.59 15.34
C LEU A 20 20.18 -22.55 14.57
N ILE A 21 19.71 -23.02 13.41
CA ILE A 21 20.57 -23.58 12.36
C ILE A 21 20.36 -22.71 11.12
N LEU A 22 21.37 -21.89 10.82
CA LEU A 22 21.54 -21.21 9.54
C LEU A 22 21.91 -22.27 8.48
N PRO A 23 21.20 -22.41 7.36
CA PRO A 23 21.77 -23.07 6.20
C PRO A 23 22.72 -22.10 5.50
N ALA A 24 24.00 -22.43 5.55
CA ALA A 24 25.04 -21.83 4.72
C ALA A 24 24.78 -22.11 3.25
N CYS A 25 25.02 -21.10 2.40
CA CYS A 25 25.22 -21.28 0.96
C CYS A 25 26.32 -22.31 0.70
N GLU A 26 25.99 -23.42 0.03
CA GLU A 26 26.97 -24.23 -0.67
C GLU A 26 26.78 -24.05 -2.19
N PRO A 27 27.85 -23.71 -2.94
CA PRO A 27 27.81 -23.62 -4.39
C PRO A 27 27.80 -25.04 -4.99
N LYS A 28 26.80 -25.34 -5.83
CA LYS A 28 26.80 -26.59 -6.60
C LYS A 28 27.61 -26.38 -7.88
N ALA A 29 28.67 -27.17 -7.97
CA ALA A 29 29.58 -27.28 -9.09
C ALA A 29 28.89 -27.76 -10.38
N ASP A 30 29.50 -27.34 -11.48
CA ASP A 30 29.27 -27.73 -12.85
C ASP A 30 29.32 -29.25 -13.05
N ASP A 31 28.32 -29.80 -13.73
CA ASP A 31 28.43 -31.09 -14.42
C ASP A 31 28.03 -30.89 -15.89
N ASP A 32 29.05 -30.65 -16.70
CA ASP A 32 29.09 -30.94 -18.12
C ASP A 32 28.74 -32.42 -18.35
N THR A 33 27.63 -32.72 -19.02
CA THR A 33 27.54 -33.96 -19.80
C THR A 33 26.63 -33.75 -21.00
N GLY A 34 27.26 -33.66 -22.17
CA GLY A 34 26.58 -33.60 -23.45
C GLY A 34 25.79 -34.87 -23.76
N SER A 35 24.75 -34.71 -24.57
CA SER A 35 24.30 -35.77 -25.45
C SER A 35 23.85 -35.16 -26.76
N SER A 36 24.60 -35.49 -27.79
CA SER A 36 24.33 -35.20 -29.18
C SER A 36 23.10 -35.99 -29.66
N THR A 37 22.15 -35.32 -30.30
CA THR A 37 21.26 -35.98 -31.26
C THR A 37 21.11 -35.09 -32.48
N SER A 38 21.79 -35.51 -33.53
CA SER A 38 21.61 -35.10 -34.92
C SER A 38 20.23 -35.52 -35.42
N GLY A 39 19.56 -34.59 -36.10
CA GLY A 39 18.27 -34.81 -36.75
C GLY A 39 18.11 -33.80 -37.88
N ASP A 40 18.77 -34.09 -39.00
CA ASP A 40 18.56 -33.44 -40.29
C ASP A 40 17.13 -33.69 -40.79
N SER A 41 16.48 -32.67 -41.36
CA SER A 41 15.55 -32.78 -42.51
C SER A 41 15.12 -31.40 -43.03
N GLU A 42 15.82 -30.97 -44.07
CA GLU A 42 15.32 -30.44 -45.35
C GLU A 42 14.22 -29.35 -45.38
N ALA A 43 14.67 -28.15 -45.77
CA ALA A 43 14.20 -27.30 -46.88
C ALA A 43 12.69 -27.22 -47.21
N SER A 44 12.18 -25.97 -47.19
CA SER A 44 11.48 -25.41 -48.35
C SER A 44 11.47 -23.87 -48.28
N SER A 45 12.02 -23.28 -49.32
CA SER A 45 12.06 -21.85 -49.62
C SER A 45 10.69 -21.35 -50.10
N SER A 46 10.35 -20.11 -49.76
CA SER A 46 9.55 -19.27 -50.65
C SER A 46 9.84 -17.79 -50.35
N ASP A 47 10.48 -17.17 -51.34
CA ASP A 47 10.79 -15.76 -51.43
C ASP A 47 9.54 -14.89 -51.45
N GLY A 48 9.65 -13.67 -50.91
CA GLY A 48 8.59 -12.67 -50.93
C GLY A 48 9.10 -11.27 -50.63
N SER A 49 9.90 -10.71 -51.54
CA SER A 49 10.30 -9.30 -51.57
C SER A 49 9.10 -8.39 -51.83
N SER A 50 9.00 -7.23 -51.12
CA SER A 50 8.78 -5.88 -51.70
C SER A 50 8.60 -4.79 -50.63
N SER A 51 9.65 -3.98 -50.47
CA SER A 51 9.72 -2.49 -50.47
C SER A 51 8.56 -1.60 -49.95
N GLY A 52 8.93 -0.66 -49.07
CA GLY A 52 8.29 0.65 -48.85
C GLY A 52 8.64 1.21 -47.45
N GLY A 53 9.63 2.10 -47.28
CA GLY A 53 9.47 3.57 -47.36
C GLY A 53 8.55 4.08 -46.25
N SER A 54 9.02 4.70 -45.16
CA SER A 54 9.55 6.08 -45.19
C SER A 54 10.38 6.38 -43.94
N VAL A 55 11.58 6.91 -44.16
CA VAL A 55 12.37 7.66 -43.18
C VAL A 55 11.77 9.06 -43.03
N SER A 56 11.66 9.55 -41.80
CA SER A 56 11.35 10.95 -41.51
C SER A 56 12.47 11.49 -40.65
N ASP A 57 13.47 12.04 -41.34
CA ASP A 57 14.47 12.92 -40.76
C ASP A 57 13.78 14.18 -40.21
N SER A 58 14.11 14.56 -38.98
CA SER A 58 13.84 15.90 -38.45
C SER A 58 15.08 16.40 -37.76
N SER A 59 15.95 16.99 -38.59
CA SER A 59 17.09 17.80 -38.21
C SER A 59 16.59 19.16 -37.71
N GLY A 60 16.92 19.52 -36.48
CA GLY A 60 16.62 20.83 -35.92
C GLY A 60 17.52 21.13 -34.74
N GLY A 61 18.79 21.43 -35.02
CA GLY A 61 19.74 21.90 -34.02
C GLY A 61 19.41 23.32 -33.54
N SER A 62 19.87 23.64 -32.34
CA SER A 62 20.44 24.95 -31.99
C SER A 62 21.22 24.81 -30.69
N ASP A 63 22.52 24.98 -30.84
CA ASP A 63 23.48 25.16 -29.77
C ASP A 63 23.12 26.36 -28.89
N SER A 64 23.27 26.21 -27.58
CA SER A 64 23.54 27.36 -26.71
C SER A 64 24.42 26.93 -25.54
N SER A 65 25.72 27.08 -25.76
CA SER A 65 26.74 27.15 -24.73
C SER A 65 26.37 28.21 -23.69
N THR A 66 26.26 27.85 -22.42
CA THR A 66 26.44 28.82 -21.33
C THR A 66 27.45 28.26 -20.32
N SER A 67 28.57 28.96 -20.31
CA SER A 67 29.72 28.87 -19.44
C SER A 67 29.42 29.19 -17.98
N GLY A 68 30.04 28.41 -17.08
CA GLY A 68 30.81 28.86 -15.92
C GLY A 68 30.18 29.87 -14.95
N GLY A 69 29.89 29.40 -13.73
CA GLY A 69 29.63 30.25 -12.58
C GLY A 69 29.93 29.54 -11.26
N THR A 70 31.20 29.55 -10.86
CA THR A 70 31.62 29.24 -9.48
C THR A 70 31.19 30.40 -8.58
N ALA A 71 30.34 30.15 -7.58
CA ALA A 71 30.05 31.11 -6.53
C ALA A 71 30.37 30.51 -5.16
N THR A 72 31.42 31.05 -4.57
CA THR A 72 31.94 30.79 -3.23
C THR A 72 31.15 31.59 -2.19
N ALA A 73 30.74 30.89 -1.13
CA ALA A 73 30.45 31.29 0.26
C ALA A 73 29.52 32.48 0.58
N THR A 74 28.64 32.29 1.57
CA THR A 74 28.65 33.05 2.84
C THR A 74 27.74 32.34 3.85
N ALA A 75 28.34 31.91 4.97
CA ALA A 75 27.60 31.53 6.16
C ALA A 75 27.08 32.80 6.86
N THR A 76 25.79 32.83 7.17
CA THR A 76 25.21 33.83 8.09
C THR A 76 24.65 33.11 9.30
N SER A 77 25.47 33.04 10.34
CA SER A 77 25.03 32.79 11.71
C SER A 77 24.18 33.97 12.20
N GLY A 78 22.89 33.72 12.39
CA GLY A 78 21.95 34.62 13.05
C GLY A 78 21.51 34.05 14.39
N SER A 79 22.24 34.39 15.45
CA SER A 79 21.75 34.27 16.82
C SER A 79 20.83 35.45 17.11
N SER A 80 19.62 35.20 17.59
CA SER A 80 18.79 36.19 18.27
C SER A 80 17.87 35.49 19.27
N SER A 81 18.35 35.46 20.51
CA SER A 81 17.55 35.46 21.73
C SER A 81 16.58 36.64 21.75
N ASP A 82 15.34 36.45 22.21
CA ASP A 82 14.74 37.23 23.31
C ASP A 82 13.26 36.86 23.60
N SER A 83 13.06 36.35 24.82
CA SER A 83 12.16 36.86 25.87
C SER A 83 10.79 37.46 25.51
N SER A 84 9.70 36.84 26.01
CA SER A 84 8.67 37.48 26.86
C SER A 84 7.58 36.44 27.21
N SER A 85 7.47 35.96 28.45
CA SER A 85 6.80 36.56 29.61
C SER A 85 5.31 36.88 29.42
N GLY A 86 4.47 35.95 29.89
CA GLY A 86 3.40 36.22 30.86
C GLY A 86 2.13 36.93 30.38
N VAL A 87 1.01 36.20 30.40
CA VAL A 87 -0.29 36.76 30.79
C VAL A 87 -1.03 35.75 31.68
N THR A 88 -1.01 36.02 32.98
CA THR A 88 -2.03 35.56 33.94
C THR A 88 -3.12 36.62 34.00
N SER A 89 -4.38 36.25 33.84
CA SER A 89 -5.55 36.95 34.40
C SER A 89 -6.70 35.94 34.43
N ASP A 90 -7.07 35.40 35.58
CA ASP A 90 -7.91 35.97 36.65
C ASP A 90 -9.39 35.64 36.43
N ALA A 91 -10.01 35.28 37.55
CA ALA A 91 -11.33 34.73 37.72
C ALA A 91 -12.44 35.71 37.30
N THR A 92 -13.55 35.16 36.83
CA THR A 92 -14.85 35.80 37.08
C THR A 92 -15.90 34.75 37.37
N THR A 93 -16.28 34.75 38.64
CA THR A 93 -17.40 34.04 39.23
C THR A 93 -18.72 34.62 38.73
N GLY A 94 -19.59 33.76 38.21
CA GLY A 94 -21.04 33.79 38.43
C GLY A 94 -21.90 34.64 37.49
N MET A 95 -22.84 33.99 36.79
CA MET A 95 -24.25 34.36 36.85
C MET A 95 -25.17 33.29 36.25
N THR A 96 -26.11 32.83 37.08
CA THR A 96 -27.56 32.66 36.81
C THR A 96 -28.06 31.85 35.61
N THR A 97 -28.72 30.76 36.01
CA THR A 97 -29.78 29.94 35.38
C THR A 97 -30.71 30.62 34.37
N LEU A 98 -31.03 29.89 33.30
CA LEU A 98 -32.33 29.89 32.60
C LEU A 98 -32.58 28.49 31.99
N PRO A 99 -33.71 27.83 32.26
CA PRO A 99 -34.09 26.59 31.57
C PRO A 99 -34.85 26.96 30.29
N THR A 100 -34.21 26.75 29.13
CA THR A 100 -34.91 26.82 27.84
C THR A 100 -35.18 25.39 27.38
N SER A 101 -36.41 24.94 27.61
CA SER A 101 -37.00 23.87 26.83
C SER A 101 -37.34 24.42 25.46
N ASP A 102 -36.69 23.96 24.41
CA ASP A 102 -37.25 24.06 23.07
C ASP A 102 -36.76 22.97 22.12
N SER A 103 -37.78 22.28 21.59
CA SER A 103 -37.88 21.72 20.24
C SER A 103 -36.79 20.80 19.72
N SER A 104 -37.14 19.52 19.78
CA SER A 104 -36.73 18.44 18.88
C SER A 104 -36.78 18.87 17.42
N GLY A 105 -35.64 19.27 16.89
CA GLY A 105 -35.38 19.44 15.48
C GLY A 105 -34.02 18.83 15.17
N VAL A 106 -33.92 17.50 15.25
CA VAL A 106 -32.80 16.76 14.66
C VAL A 106 -32.93 16.88 13.15
N THR A 107 -32.45 18.00 12.62
CA THR A 107 -31.90 18.03 11.28
C THR A 107 -30.72 17.07 11.34
N SER A 108 -30.82 15.93 10.66
CA SER A 108 -29.68 15.06 10.33
C SER A 108 -28.76 15.83 9.40
N ASP A 109 -28.12 16.85 9.97
CA ASP A 109 -27.27 17.82 9.32
C ASP A 109 -25.88 17.22 9.24
N ALA A 110 -25.31 17.31 8.04
CA ALA A 110 -23.98 16.90 7.59
C ALA A 110 -23.21 15.92 8.51
N THR A 111 -23.17 14.67 8.08
CA THR A 111 -22.05 13.70 8.17
C THR A 111 -20.77 14.23 8.82
N THR A 112 -20.82 14.54 10.11
CA THR A 112 -19.65 14.67 10.95
C THR A 112 -19.36 13.23 11.30
N GLY A 113 -18.60 12.56 10.42
CA GLY A 113 -18.29 11.14 10.56
C GLY A 113 -17.82 10.89 11.98
N ASP A 114 -18.45 9.92 12.65
CA ASP A 114 -18.01 9.52 13.98
C ASP A 114 -16.49 9.26 13.93
N PRO A 115 -15.72 9.70 14.93
CA PRO A 115 -14.29 9.48 14.95
C PRO A 115 -14.01 7.97 14.79
N PRO A 116 -12.96 7.59 14.04
CA PRO A 116 -12.64 6.18 13.81
C PRO A 116 -12.51 5.48 15.17
N GLN A 117 -13.22 4.35 15.30
CA GLN A 117 -13.19 3.58 16.53
C GLN A 117 -11.82 2.92 16.68
N PRO A 118 -11.17 3.02 17.84
CA PRO A 118 -9.88 2.38 18.03
C PRO A 118 -10.00 0.87 17.90
N CYS A 119 -8.93 0.26 17.43
CA CYS A 119 -8.78 -1.17 17.37
C CYS A 119 -8.96 -1.84 18.75
N ALA A 120 -9.85 -2.83 18.86
CA ALA A 120 -10.10 -3.54 20.11
C ALA A 120 -9.21 -4.78 20.23
N GLY A 121 -8.72 -5.08 21.44
CA GLY A 121 -7.92 -6.28 21.71
C GLY A 121 -6.45 -6.17 21.32
N ASP A 122 -5.71 -7.24 21.63
CA ASP A 122 -4.27 -7.32 21.38
C ASP A 122 -3.97 -7.44 19.88
N PRO A 123 -2.84 -6.88 19.41
CA PRO A 123 -2.40 -7.03 18.03
C PRO A 123 -2.13 -8.51 17.69
N VAL A 124 -2.81 -9.01 16.66
CA VAL A 124 -2.57 -10.34 16.06
C VAL A 124 -2.16 -10.11 14.60
N ALA A 125 -1.18 -10.85 14.09
CA ALA A 125 -0.78 -10.72 12.69
C ALA A 125 -1.92 -11.16 11.75
N ILE A 126 -2.05 -10.48 10.61
CA ILE A 126 -3.01 -10.83 9.55
C ILE A 126 -2.69 -12.24 9.03
N ASP A 127 -3.69 -13.13 9.03
CA ASP A 127 -3.51 -14.52 8.58
C ASP A 127 -3.38 -14.57 7.04
N GLY A 128 -2.53 -15.47 6.55
CA GLY A 128 -2.28 -15.63 5.10
C GLY A 128 -1.56 -14.45 4.42
N LEU A 129 -1.10 -13.45 5.17
CA LEU A 129 -0.30 -12.35 4.63
C LEU A 129 1.09 -12.84 4.21
N VAL A 130 1.39 -12.75 2.91
CA VAL A 130 2.69 -13.15 2.35
C VAL A 130 3.58 -11.93 2.08
N THR A 131 2.99 -10.85 1.56
CA THR A 131 3.71 -9.59 1.31
C THR A 131 3.11 -8.45 2.11
N SER A 132 4.01 -7.67 2.70
CA SER A 132 3.72 -6.34 3.20
C SER A 132 4.87 -5.42 2.78
N MET A 133 4.57 -4.42 1.96
CA MET A 133 5.57 -3.48 1.47
C MET A 133 5.02 -2.06 1.43
N ALA A 134 5.91 -1.09 1.61
CA ALA A 134 5.58 0.32 1.59
C ALA A 134 6.43 1.05 0.54
N TYR A 135 5.85 1.98 -0.21
CA TYR A 135 6.56 2.77 -1.21
C TYR A 135 5.91 4.13 -1.42
N LEU A 136 6.69 5.10 -1.85
CA LEU A 136 6.22 6.43 -2.24
C LEU A 136 5.81 6.43 -3.71
N LYS A 137 4.88 7.31 -4.08
CA LYS A 137 4.51 7.51 -5.49
C LYS A 137 5.73 7.81 -6.37
N SER A 138 6.69 8.59 -5.86
CA SER A 138 7.92 8.94 -6.58
C SER A 138 8.84 7.76 -6.88
N GLN A 139 8.69 6.63 -6.18
CA GLN A 139 9.50 5.43 -6.39
C GLN A 139 8.96 4.54 -7.51
N ILE A 140 7.69 4.70 -7.88
CA ILE A 140 7.10 3.96 -9.00
C ILE A 140 7.67 4.56 -10.30
N PRO A 141 8.34 3.76 -11.14
CA PRO A 141 8.72 4.23 -12.47
C PRO A 141 7.47 4.78 -13.19
N PRO A 142 7.58 5.92 -13.91
CA PRO A 142 6.49 6.36 -14.76
C PRO A 142 6.14 5.21 -15.69
N ASP A 143 4.87 4.79 -15.67
CA ASP A 143 4.44 3.56 -16.29
C ASP A 143 4.90 3.50 -17.75
N MET A 144 5.89 2.64 -18.03
CA MET A 144 6.42 2.46 -19.38
C MET A 144 5.44 1.64 -20.24
N THR A 145 4.35 1.12 -19.66
CA THR A 145 3.32 0.40 -20.40
C THR A 145 2.41 1.36 -21.15
N THR A 146 2.90 1.77 -22.32
CA THR A 146 2.21 2.60 -23.32
C THR A 146 1.04 1.88 -24.00
N GLY A 147 0.39 0.91 -23.37
CA GLY A 147 -0.75 0.26 -24.00
C GLY A 147 -1.25 -1.01 -23.33
N SER A 148 -2.00 -0.89 -22.25
CA SER A 148 -3.21 -1.70 -22.08
C SER A 148 -4.10 -1.04 -21.04
N GLY A 149 -5.26 -0.56 -21.49
CA GLY A 149 -6.09 0.37 -20.74
C GLY A 149 -6.68 -0.21 -19.47
N SER A 150 -6.49 0.52 -18.37
CA SER A 150 -7.56 0.73 -17.39
C SER A 150 -7.83 2.23 -17.32
N SER A 151 -8.78 2.66 -18.15
CA SER A 151 -9.24 4.04 -18.27
C SER A 151 -10.10 4.44 -17.07
N GLY A 152 -9.51 4.45 -15.88
CA GLY A 152 -10.04 5.17 -14.74
C GLY A 152 -9.62 6.62 -14.84
N SER A 153 -10.29 7.42 -15.68
CA SER A 153 -10.11 8.88 -15.70
C SER A 153 -10.66 9.48 -14.41
N SER A 154 -9.98 9.27 -13.28
CA SER A 154 -10.20 10.10 -12.11
C SER A 154 -9.70 11.50 -12.47
N SER A 155 -10.60 12.46 -12.56
CA SER A 155 -10.30 13.89 -12.68
C SER A 155 -9.59 14.47 -11.43
N GLY A 156 -8.95 13.63 -10.64
CA GLY A 156 -8.09 14.02 -9.54
C GLY A 156 -6.77 14.52 -10.11
N GLY A 157 -6.20 15.56 -9.50
CA GLY A 157 -4.84 15.97 -9.83
C GLY A 157 -3.87 14.80 -9.73
N GLU A 158 -2.72 14.94 -10.38
CA GLU A 158 -1.59 14.03 -10.17
C GLU A 158 -1.38 13.81 -8.66
N PRO A 159 -1.33 12.56 -8.17
CA PRO A 159 -1.08 12.29 -6.76
C PRO A 159 0.25 12.92 -6.30
N ASP A 160 0.30 13.40 -5.06
CA ASP A 160 1.53 13.95 -4.50
C ASP A 160 2.65 12.88 -4.56
N PRO A 161 3.86 13.22 -5.04
CA PRO A 161 4.98 12.27 -5.12
C PRO A 161 5.37 11.64 -3.77
N SER A 162 5.07 12.31 -2.66
CA SER A 162 5.30 11.84 -1.29
C SER A 162 4.12 11.06 -0.69
N THR A 163 3.08 10.77 -1.49
CA THR A 163 2.01 9.85 -1.08
C THR A 163 2.59 8.46 -0.81
N LEU A 164 2.29 7.91 0.36
CA LEU A 164 2.72 6.59 0.79
C LEU A 164 1.67 5.54 0.40
N TYR A 165 2.13 4.46 -0.20
CA TYR A 165 1.34 3.30 -0.55
C TYR A 165 1.81 2.14 0.33
N ILE A 166 0.88 1.47 0.99
CA ILE A 166 1.13 0.22 1.72
C ILE A 166 0.38 -0.87 0.96
N ARG A 167 1.11 -1.86 0.44
CA ARG A 167 0.53 -3.00 -0.28
C ARG A 167 0.64 -4.25 0.57
N LEU A 168 -0.49 -4.93 0.76
CA LEU A 168 -0.64 -6.18 1.51
C LEU A 168 -1.21 -7.23 0.57
N SER A 169 -0.71 -8.47 0.58
CA SER A 169 -1.23 -9.53 -0.29
C SER A 169 -0.83 -10.92 0.17
N ASP A 170 -1.57 -11.93 -0.30
CA ASP A 170 -1.21 -13.34 -0.21
C ASP A 170 -0.21 -13.79 -1.30
N GLN A 171 0.22 -12.88 -2.18
CA GLN A 171 1.26 -13.10 -3.17
C GLN A 171 2.54 -12.33 -2.87
N SER A 172 3.66 -12.80 -3.38
CA SER A 172 4.95 -12.11 -3.33
C SER A 172 5.02 -10.95 -4.33
N PHE A 173 5.33 -9.74 -3.87
CA PHE A 173 5.67 -8.60 -4.74
C PHE A 173 7.09 -8.11 -4.50
N GLU A 174 7.63 -7.38 -5.48
CA GLU A 174 8.96 -6.79 -5.39
C GLU A 174 8.90 -5.27 -5.58
N CYS A 175 9.76 -4.54 -4.88
CA CYS A 175 9.86 -3.08 -4.99
C CYS A 175 10.16 -2.55 -6.40
N LYS A 176 10.75 -3.37 -7.28
CA LYS A 176 11.00 -2.99 -8.68
C LYS A 176 9.72 -2.91 -9.51
N ASP A 177 8.68 -3.64 -9.08
CA ASP A 177 7.37 -3.72 -9.74
C ASP A 177 6.28 -3.87 -8.67
N PRO A 178 6.04 -2.80 -7.87
CA PRO A 178 5.12 -2.87 -6.77
C PRO A 178 3.66 -2.91 -7.23
N ASN A 179 3.39 -2.83 -8.55
CA ASN A 179 2.08 -2.88 -9.18
C ASN A 179 1.90 -4.14 -10.04
N ALA A 180 2.74 -5.16 -9.85
CA ALA A 180 2.61 -6.42 -10.57
C ALA A 180 1.17 -6.97 -10.44
N ILE A 181 0.67 -7.52 -11.55
CA ILE A 181 -0.67 -8.09 -11.65
C ILE A 181 -0.72 -9.39 -10.84
N LEU A 182 -1.79 -9.58 -10.07
CA LEU A 182 -2.05 -10.81 -9.35
C LEU A 182 -2.19 -12.00 -10.32
N SER A 183 -1.60 -13.14 -9.97
CA SER A 183 -1.85 -14.36 -10.76
C SER A 183 -3.28 -14.86 -10.55
N CYS A 184 -3.78 -15.65 -11.49
CA CYS A 184 -5.00 -16.40 -11.27
C CYS A 184 -4.82 -17.42 -10.14
N GLY A 185 -5.88 -17.67 -9.37
CA GLY A 185 -5.82 -18.62 -8.26
C GLY A 185 -6.47 -18.19 -6.95
N ALA A 186 -7.50 -17.33 -6.98
CA ALA A 186 -8.15 -16.84 -5.74
C ALA A 186 -7.24 -15.99 -4.85
N HIS A 187 -6.43 -15.13 -5.47
CA HIS A 187 -5.49 -14.26 -4.77
C HIS A 187 -6.09 -12.90 -4.46
N TRP A 188 -5.57 -12.21 -3.45
CA TRP A 188 -6.04 -10.89 -3.03
C TRP A 188 -4.88 -9.93 -2.80
N ASP A 189 -5.15 -8.66 -3.01
CA ASP A 189 -4.28 -7.59 -2.55
C ASP A 189 -5.07 -6.41 -1.99
N LEU A 190 -4.44 -5.70 -1.06
CA LEU A 190 -4.92 -4.44 -0.51
C LEU A 190 -3.85 -3.39 -0.77
N THR A 191 -4.29 -2.21 -1.18
CA THR A 191 -3.44 -1.02 -1.29
C THR A 191 -4.05 0.08 -0.44
N ILE A 192 -3.31 0.55 0.55
CA ILE A 192 -3.67 1.68 1.40
C ILE A 192 -2.88 2.90 0.92
N VAL A 193 -3.58 3.97 0.57
CA VAL A 193 -2.99 5.21 0.05
C VAL A 193 -3.10 6.28 1.12
N ILE A 194 -1.95 6.76 1.60
CA ILE A 194 -1.81 7.69 2.73
C ILE A 194 -1.14 8.98 2.24
N PRO A 195 -1.91 10.08 2.11
CA PRO A 195 -1.34 11.39 1.80
C PRO A 195 -0.34 11.86 2.86
N PRO A 196 0.61 12.75 2.51
CA PRO A 196 1.69 13.18 3.40
C PRO A 196 1.21 13.73 4.76
N GLU A 197 0.08 14.44 4.78
CA GLU A 197 -0.53 15.01 5.98
C GLU A 197 -1.08 13.96 6.96
N TYR A 198 -1.22 12.69 6.54
CA TYR A 198 -1.68 11.57 7.36
C TYR A 198 -0.57 10.55 7.67
N GLN A 199 0.68 10.82 7.31
CA GLN A 199 1.83 9.93 7.57
C GLN A 199 2.40 10.12 8.97
N THR A 200 1.56 10.01 9.99
CA THR A 200 1.96 10.08 11.40
C THR A 200 1.35 8.91 12.18
N PRO A 201 1.94 8.48 13.31
CA PRO A 201 1.27 7.53 14.19
C PRO A 201 -0.10 8.07 14.65
N GLY A 202 -1.12 7.22 14.59
CA GLY A 202 -2.50 7.62 14.83
C GLY A 202 -3.53 6.66 14.24
N THR A 203 -4.81 7.02 14.34
CA THR A 203 -5.93 6.21 13.84
C THR A 203 -6.67 6.97 12.74
N TYR A 204 -6.88 6.31 11.60
CA TYR A 204 -7.46 6.86 10.39
C TYR A 204 -8.60 5.97 9.90
N ALA A 205 -9.70 6.59 9.45
CA ALA A 205 -10.75 5.87 8.76
C ALA A 205 -10.36 5.66 7.29
N LEU A 206 -10.35 4.42 6.83
CA LEU A 206 -10.24 4.11 5.40
C LEU A 206 -11.62 4.27 4.77
N GLY A 207 -11.70 5.01 3.68
CA GLY A 207 -12.96 5.25 2.98
C GLY A 207 -12.84 6.29 1.87
N PRO A 208 -13.97 6.85 1.37
CA PRO A 208 -13.99 7.88 0.33
C PRO A 208 -13.51 9.26 0.82
N GLY A 209 -12.54 9.29 1.72
CA GLY A 209 -11.99 10.51 2.32
C GLY A 209 -10.48 10.55 2.18
N ASP A 210 -9.85 10.99 3.27
CA ASP A 210 -8.44 11.33 3.35
C ASP A 210 -7.45 10.17 3.17
N VAL A 211 -7.77 8.99 3.72
CA VAL A 211 -6.97 7.77 3.54
C VAL A 211 -7.82 6.76 2.79
N LEU A 212 -7.28 6.25 1.68
CA LEU A 212 -8.02 5.39 0.75
C LEU A 212 -7.58 3.93 0.90
N GLY A 213 -8.53 3.04 1.12
CA GLY A 213 -8.34 1.59 1.03
C GLY A 213 -8.84 1.07 -0.31
N ILE A 214 -7.97 0.43 -1.08
CA ILE A 214 -8.27 -0.23 -2.37
C ILE A 214 -8.04 -1.72 -2.19
N PHE A 215 -8.91 -2.56 -2.74
CA PHE A 215 -8.71 -4.00 -2.80
C PHE A 215 -8.76 -4.50 -4.25
N GLY A 216 -8.03 -5.58 -4.51
CA GLY A 216 -8.08 -6.36 -5.73
C GLY A 216 -8.15 -7.85 -5.41
N GLU A 217 -8.77 -8.61 -6.30
CA GLU A 217 -8.86 -10.06 -6.19
C GLU A 217 -8.84 -10.73 -7.57
N THR A 218 -8.36 -11.97 -7.62
CA THR A 218 -8.44 -12.83 -8.80
C THR A 218 -9.35 -14.02 -8.54
N GLY A 219 -10.03 -14.47 -9.57
CA GLY A 219 -10.82 -15.70 -9.52
C GLY A 219 -9.94 -16.96 -9.64
N PRO A 220 -10.57 -18.14 -9.58
CA PRO A 220 -9.93 -19.40 -9.95
C PRO A 220 -9.41 -19.34 -11.40
N ASP A 221 -8.30 -20.03 -11.68
CA ASP A 221 -7.83 -20.21 -13.05
C ASP A 221 -8.78 -21.13 -13.82
N GLU A 222 -9.41 -20.60 -14.87
CA GLU A 222 -10.26 -21.33 -15.82
C GLU A 222 -9.43 -21.99 -16.94
N GLY A 223 -8.10 -21.83 -16.90
CA GLY A 223 -7.13 -22.43 -17.80
C GLY A 223 -6.38 -21.39 -18.62
N GLY A 224 -5.05 -21.56 -18.71
CA GLY A 224 -4.19 -20.66 -19.50
C GLY A 224 -3.97 -19.29 -18.84
N ASN A 225 -4.02 -19.23 -17.49
CA ASN A 225 -3.99 -17.99 -16.70
C ASN A 225 -5.15 -17.05 -17.05
N ASN A 226 -6.34 -17.62 -17.28
CA ASN A 226 -7.55 -16.86 -17.51
C ASN A 226 -8.47 -16.99 -16.30
N CYS A 227 -8.75 -15.88 -15.63
CA CYS A 227 -9.62 -15.84 -14.47
C CYS A 227 -10.42 -14.54 -14.45
N GLY A 228 -11.50 -14.51 -13.66
CA GLY A 228 -12.18 -13.27 -13.31
C GLY A 228 -11.27 -12.37 -12.45
N PHE A 229 -11.54 -11.08 -12.47
CA PHE A 229 -10.88 -10.11 -11.61
C PHE A 229 -11.94 -9.26 -10.92
N GLY A 230 -11.72 -8.97 -9.65
CA GLY A 230 -12.54 -8.11 -8.82
C GLY A 230 -11.70 -7.02 -8.18
N GLY A 231 -12.35 -5.95 -7.76
CA GLY A 231 -11.68 -4.88 -7.04
C GLY A 231 -12.60 -3.73 -6.72
N GLY A 232 -12.12 -2.84 -5.87
CA GLY A 232 -12.88 -1.67 -5.45
C GLY A 232 -12.23 -0.97 -4.28
N THR A 233 -13.02 -0.17 -3.57
CA THR A 233 -12.61 0.44 -2.31
C THR A 233 -13.22 -0.31 -1.14
N PHE A 234 -12.52 -0.33 -0.01
CA PHE A 234 -13.00 -0.93 1.22
C PHE A 234 -12.91 0.06 2.38
N GLY A 235 -13.79 -0.14 3.36
CA GLY A 235 -13.79 0.62 4.61
C GLY A 235 -13.05 -0.16 5.70
N ALA A 236 -12.29 0.54 6.53
CA ALA A 236 -11.66 -0.03 7.73
C ALA A 236 -11.21 1.09 8.66
N THR A 237 -10.65 0.71 9.80
CA THR A 237 -9.80 1.57 10.63
C THR A 237 -8.34 1.16 10.42
N LEU A 238 -7.52 2.11 9.99
CA LEU A 238 -6.06 1.98 9.97
C LEU A 238 -5.49 2.63 11.24
N GLU A 239 -4.78 1.86 12.04
CA GLU A 239 -3.94 2.37 13.11
C GLU A 239 -2.47 2.31 12.68
N ILE A 240 -1.82 3.46 12.51
CA ILE A 240 -0.37 3.55 12.29
C ILE A 240 0.30 3.58 13.66
N ILE A 241 1.06 2.55 13.97
CA ILE A 241 1.76 2.38 15.25
C ILE A 241 3.12 3.07 15.18
N ALA A 242 3.88 2.78 14.12
CA ALA A 242 5.17 3.39 13.84
C ALA A 242 5.35 3.59 12.33
N LEU A 243 6.02 4.68 11.97
CA LEU A 243 6.35 5.00 10.58
C LEU A 243 7.71 5.68 10.59
N ASP A 244 8.66 5.10 9.88
CA ASP A 244 9.98 5.67 9.67
C ASP A 244 10.44 5.50 8.21
N ASP A 245 11.72 5.78 7.93
CA ASP A 245 12.28 5.71 6.58
C ASP A 245 12.47 4.27 6.07
N SER A 246 12.39 3.27 6.95
CA SER A 246 12.65 1.87 6.65
C SER A 246 11.43 0.97 6.74
N THR A 247 10.46 1.29 7.60
CA THR A 247 9.31 0.42 7.88
C THR A 247 8.06 1.21 8.23
N VAL A 248 6.91 0.59 7.97
CA VAL A 248 5.61 1.04 8.46
C VAL A 248 4.99 -0.11 9.27
N GLU A 249 4.81 0.12 10.55
CA GLU A 249 4.07 -0.76 11.44
C GLU A 249 2.66 -0.23 11.61
N GLY A 250 1.68 -1.07 11.29
CA GLY A 250 0.29 -0.68 11.40
C GLY A 250 -0.64 -1.85 11.69
N ARG A 251 -1.91 -1.52 11.84
CA ARG A 251 -2.97 -2.47 12.16
C ARG A 251 -4.26 -2.10 11.43
N LEU A 252 -4.96 -3.10 10.92
CA LEU A 252 -6.29 -2.97 10.33
C LEU A 252 -7.35 -3.56 11.27
N CYS A 253 -8.46 -2.84 11.45
CA CYS A 253 -9.57 -3.22 12.31
C CYS A 253 -10.89 -2.74 11.72
N ASN A 254 -12.01 -3.32 12.16
CA ASN A 254 -13.34 -2.93 11.71
C ASN A 254 -13.43 -2.99 10.18
N VAL A 255 -12.84 -4.02 9.57
CA VAL A 255 -12.75 -4.13 8.11
C VAL A 255 -14.14 -4.41 7.55
N ASP A 256 -14.68 -3.45 6.80
CA ASP A 256 -15.93 -3.59 6.07
C ASP A 256 -15.63 -4.11 4.67
N SER A 257 -15.64 -5.44 4.53
CA SER A 257 -15.46 -6.13 3.24
C SER A 257 -16.67 -7.03 2.90
N PRO A 258 -17.82 -6.45 2.49
CA PRO A 258 -18.96 -7.25 2.08
C PRO A 258 -18.67 -8.09 0.82
N TRP A 259 -17.70 -7.66 0.00
CA TRP A 259 -17.55 -8.07 -1.40
C TRP A 259 -16.44 -9.08 -1.71
N LEU A 260 -15.50 -9.35 -0.80
CA LEU A 260 -14.36 -10.24 -1.10
C LEU A 260 -14.84 -11.67 -1.39
N TRP A 261 -14.54 -12.16 -2.59
CA TRP A 261 -14.75 -13.53 -3.06
C TRP A 261 -13.37 -14.15 -3.28
N PRO A 262 -13.06 -15.34 -2.74
CA PRO A 262 -13.99 -16.42 -2.40
C PRO A 262 -14.16 -16.66 -0.90
N ASP A 263 -15.14 -17.49 -0.53
CA ASP A 263 -15.21 -18.08 0.80
C ASP A 263 -14.14 -19.19 0.96
N PRO A 264 -13.42 -19.25 2.10
CA PRO A 264 -13.52 -18.34 3.23
C PRO A 264 -12.84 -16.99 2.94
N LYS A 265 -13.52 -15.90 3.30
CA LYS A 265 -12.96 -14.55 3.22
C LYS A 265 -11.65 -14.48 4.02
N PRO A 266 -10.60 -13.83 3.49
CA PRO A 266 -9.39 -13.62 4.27
C PRO A 266 -9.72 -12.78 5.51
N ASP A 267 -9.17 -13.17 6.66
CA ASP A 267 -9.24 -12.36 7.87
C ASP A 267 -8.19 -11.25 7.77
N LEU A 268 -8.64 -10.07 7.37
CA LEU A 268 -7.80 -8.90 7.13
C LEU A 268 -7.57 -8.07 8.39
N GLU A 269 -8.18 -8.44 9.51
CA GLU A 269 -7.96 -7.75 10.78
C GLU A 269 -6.64 -8.23 11.40
N GLY A 270 -5.79 -7.27 11.77
CA GLY A 270 -4.51 -7.60 12.38
C GLY A 270 -3.41 -6.59 12.10
N THR A 271 -2.22 -6.88 12.63
CA THR A 271 -1.01 -6.10 12.45
C THR A 271 -0.24 -6.51 11.21
N PHE A 272 0.43 -5.54 10.61
CA PHE A 272 1.37 -5.73 9.52
C PHE A 272 2.65 -4.92 9.75
N TYR A 273 3.73 -5.39 9.14
CA TYR A 273 5.02 -4.72 9.09
C TYR A 273 5.43 -4.61 7.63
N ALA A 274 5.33 -3.41 7.07
CA ALA A 274 5.61 -3.13 5.67
C ALA A 274 7.00 -2.51 5.53
N ASP A 275 7.95 -3.26 4.96
CA ASP A 275 9.28 -2.73 4.65
C ASP A 275 9.17 -1.67 3.54
N ARG A 276 9.86 -0.54 3.73
CA ARG A 276 9.94 0.50 2.70
C ARG A 276 10.87 0.07 1.58
N CYS A 277 10.39 0.27 0.36
CA CYS A 277 11.22 0.12 -0.81
C CYS A 277 12.39 1.12 -0.76
N PRO A 278 13.59 0.69 -1.19
CA PRO A 278 14.80 1.52 -1.16
C PRO A 278 14.80 2.66 -2.20
#